data_AF-A0AAW3MAS0-F1
#
_entry.id   AF-A0AAW3MAS0-F1
#
_cell.length_a   1.000
_cell.length_b   1.000
_cell.length_c   1.000
_cell.angle_alpha   90.00
_cell.angle_beta   90.00
_cell.angle_gamma   90.00
#
_symmetry.space_group_name_H-M   'P 1'
#
loop_
_entity.id
_entity.type
_entity.pdbx_description
1 polymer ?
#
loop_
_entity_poly.entity_id
_entity_poly.type
_entity_poly.pdbx_seq_one_letter_code
_entity_poly.pdbx_strand_id
1 'polypeptide(L)'
;MSMMVRMFERQKWSYEEPLSGDHNIIPADTITSDLRTRSNTLSFWSINTHDELEDAVLAIATSRNQLTRLDVLILQEDKIVESNLELVLSPETGHSPYTLMNEKHYNLVNLNYNKLGDLSRIIISVVENDGVSHRYTKQQIREIIYSGHMSGKIEFDEMHEDLQKELTKFILSKSHLQ
;
A
#
# COMPACT_ATOMS: atom_id res chain seq x y z
N MET A 1 6.24 16.67 -6.30
CA MET A 1 6.10 15.46 -7.15
C MET A 1 5.31 14.46 -6.33
N SER A 2 4.33 13.78 -6.93
CA SER A 2 3.53 12.83 -6.17
C SER A 2 4.22 11.48 -6.07
N MET A 3 3.96 10.78 -4.98
CA MET A 3 4.40 9.43 -4.71
C MET A 3 3.20 8.51 -4.61
N MET A 4 3.28 7.36 -5.27
CA MET A 4 2.25 6.33 -5.30
C MET A 4 2.59 5.21 -4.32
N VAL A 5 1.75 5.04 -3.31
CA VAL A 5 1.96 4.11 -2.21
C VAL A 5 1.00 2.94 -2.32
N ARG A 6 1.50 1.73 -2.11
CA ARG A 6 0.65 0.54 -1.97
C ARG A 6 1.33 -0.53 -1.12
N MET A 7 0.53 -1.47 -0.62
CA MET A 7 1.04 -2.68 0.02
C MET A 7 1.69 -3.60 -1.01
N PHE A 8 2.72 -4.31 -0.55
CA PHE A 8 3.26 -5.49 -1.23
C PHE A 8 3.84 -6.50 -0.24
N GLU A 9 4.19 -7.69 -0.72
CA GLU A 9 4.89 -8.71 0.06
C GLU A 9 6.38 -8.72 -0.27
N ARG A 10 7.17 -7.83 0.35
CA ARG A 10 8.61 -7.63 0.05
C ARG A 10 9.42 -8.92 -0.08
N GLN A 11 9.13 -9.92 0.77
CA GLN A 11 9.80 -11.22 0.76
C GLN A 11 9.63 -12.00 -0.56
N LYS A 12 8.50 -11.82 -1.26
CA LYS A 12 8.24 -12.43 -2.57
C LYS A 12 9.02 -11.77 -3.70
N TRP A 13 9.63 -10.60 -3.44
CA TRP A 13 10.43 -9.86 -4.41
C TRP A 13 11.93 -9.90 -4.10
N SER A 14 12.32 -10.53 -2.99
CA SER A 14 13.72 -10.62 -2.57
C SER A 14 14.38 -11.86 -3.19
N TYR A 15 15.56 -11.70 -3.78
CA TYR A 15 16.30 -12.79 -4.41
C TYR A 15 17.72 -12.88 -3.87
N GLU A 16 18.27 -14.10 -3.90
CA GLU A 16 19.65 -14.39 -3.51
C GLU A 16 20.66 -14.01 -4.61
N GLU A 17 20.23 -13.94 -5.87
CA GLU A 17 21.06 -13.47 -6.99
C GLU A 17 20.64 -12.05 -7.42
N PRO A 18 21.61 -11.19 -7.81
CA PRO A 18 21.31 -9.83 -8.24
C PRO A 18 20.39 -9.85 -9.45
N LEU A 19 19.28 -9.12 -9.36
CA LEU A 19 18.32 -9.01 -10.46
C LEU A 19 19.02 -8.26 -11.59
N SER A 20 19.28 -8.94 -12.70
CA SER A 20 19.96 -8.37 -13.87
C SER A 20 19.09 -7.33 -14.62
N GLY A 21 18.05 -6.79 -13.98
CA GLY A 21 17.03 -5.94 -14.59
C GLY A 21 16.11 -6.68 -15.56
N ASP A 22 16.31 -7.99 -15.77
CA ASP A 22 15.48 -8.80 -16.66
C ASP A 22 14.21 -9.29 -15.98
N HIS A 23 13.06 -8.88 -16.53
CA HIS A 23 11.73 -9.36 -16.16
C HIS A 23 11.54 -10.89 -16.24
N ASN A 24 12.39 -11.60 -16.98
CA ASN A 24 12.37 -13.07 -17.01
C ASN A 24 12.71 -13.73 -15.67
N ILE A 25 13.18 -12.95 -14.69
CA ILE A 25 13.59 -13.44 -13.37
C ILE A 25 12.49 -13.21 -12.32
N ILE A 26 11.43 -12.43 -12.62
CA ILE A 26 10.31 -12.11 -11.70
C ILE A 26 9.60 -13.41 -11.25
N PRO A 27 9.33 -13.65 -9.94
CA PRO A 27 8.76 -14.92 -9.52
C PRO A 27 7.29 -14.90 -9.87
N ALA A 28 6.78 -16.00 -10.42
CA ALA A 28 5.37 -16.09 -10.79
C ALA A 28 4.42 -15.81 -9.60
N ASP A 29 4.88 -16.03 -8.36
CA ASP A 29 4.11 -15.75 -7.14
C ASP A 29 3.79 -14.26 -6.95
N THR A 30 4.61 -13.34 -7.47
CA THR A 30 4.32 -11.90 -7.42
C THR A 30 3.18 -11.53 -8.36
N ILE A 31 3.03 -12.28 -9.47
CA ILE A 31 1.94 -12.10 -10.46
C ILE A 31 0.57 -12.33 -9.81
N THR A 32 0.47 -13.38 -8.99
CA THR A 32 -0.80 -13.77 -8.34
C THR A 32 -1.03 -13.10 -6.99
N SER A 33 -0.05 -12.35 -6.47
CA SER A 33 -0.16 -11.57 -5.24
C SER A 33 -0.13 -10.06 -5.54
N ASP A 34 1.05 -9.45 -5.56
CA ASP A 34 1.19 -7.99 -5.62
C ASP A 34 0.84 -7.39 -6.99
N LEU A 35 0.98 -8.14 -8.07
CA LEU A 35 0.60 -7.70 -9.41
C LEU A 35 -0.79 -8.21 -9.82
N ARG A 36 -1.50 -8.87 -8.91
CA ARG A 36 -2.84 -9.39 -9.19
C ARG A 36 -3.79 -8.24 -9.49
N THR A 37 -4.31 -8.21 -10.70
CA THR A 37 -5.21 -7.15 -11.15
C THR A 37 -6.67 -7.54 -10.94
N ARG A 38 -7.53 -6.51 -10.93
CA ARG A 38 -8.97 -6.66 -11.12
C ARG A 38 -9.36 -5.76 -12.28
N SER A 39 -10.03 -6.29 -13.31
CA SER A 39 -10.39 -5.51 -14.50
C SER A 39 -9.19 -4.78 -15.14
N ASN A 40 -8.01 -5.42 -15.15
CA ASN A 40 -6.75 -4.83 -15.66
C ASN A 40 -6.31 -3.54 -14.96
N THR A 41 -6.64 -3.40 -13.67
CA THR A 41 -6.17 -2.27 -12.85
C THR A 41 -5.41 -2.73 -11.60
N LEU A 42 -4.58 -1.82 -11.07
CA LEU A 42 -3.89 -1.94 -9.79
C LEU A 42 -3.98 -0.62 -9.01
N SER A 43 -4.34 -0.70 -7.74
CA SER A 43 -4.66 0.45 -6.90
C SER A 43 -3.46 1.00 -6.13
N PHE A 44 -3.43 2.32 -5.97
CA PHE A 44 -2.42 3.09 -5.24
C PHE A 44 -3.08 4.25 -4.49
N TRP A 45 -2.40 4.71 -3.45
CA TRP A 45 -2.71 5.96 -2.76
C TRP A 45 -1.63 6.99 -3.08
N SER A 46 -2.06 8.18 -3.48
CA SER A 46 -1.17 9.29 -3.82
C SER A 46 -0.83 10.12 -2.57
N ILE A 47 0.44 10.47 -2.39
CA ILE A 47 0.94 11.39 -1.34
C ILE A 47 1.90 12.41 -1.93
N ASN A 48 1.94 13.64 -1.41
CA ASN A 48 2.82 14.68 -1.95
C ASN A 48 4.20 14.73 -1.28
N THR A 49 4.26 14.34 -0.01
CA THR A 49 5.46 14.38 0.83
C THR A 49 5.56 13.11 1.66
N HIS A 50 6.75 12.81 2.19
CA HIS A 50 6.94 11.62 3.01
C HIS A 50 6.18 11.72 4.36
N ASP A 51 5.89 12.94 4.83
CA ASP A 51 5.12 13.16 6.05
C ASP A 51 3.66 12.67 5.93
N GLU A 52 3.14 12.58 4.69
CA GLU A 52 1.82 12.03 4.38
C GLU A 52 1.83 10.49 4.28
N LEU A 53 2.98 9.81 4.42
CA LEU A 53 3.07 8.35 4.26
C LEU A 53 2.16 7.60 5.25
N GLU A 54 2.08 8.07 6.49
CA GLU A 54 1.20 7.44 7.49
C GLU A 54 -0.29 7.56 7.13
N ASP A 55 -0.71 8.60 6.40
CA ASP A 55 -2.08 8.72 5.93
C ASP A 55 -2.40 7.63 4.88
N ALA A 56 -1.48 7.37 3.94
CA ALA A 56 -1.63 6.26 3.00
C ALA A 56 -1.57 4.89 3.69
N VAL A 57 -0.68 4.71 4.66
CA VAL A 57 -0.59 3.47 5.45
C VAL A 57 -1.86 3.25 6.26
N LEU A 58 -2.43 4.31 6.84
CA LEU A 58 -3.70 4.25 7.55
C LEU A 58 -4.84 3.83 6.63
N ALA A 59 -4.91 4.40 5.42
CA ALA A 59 -5.92 4.04 4.43
C ALA A 59 -5.81 2.56 4.01
N ILE A 60 -4.59 2.09 3.75
CA ILE A 60 -4.31 0.68 3.43
C ILE A 60 -4.70 -0.23 4.60
N ALA A 61 -4.28 0.10 5.82
CA ALA A 61 -4.45 -0.76 6.98
C ALA A 61 -5.92 -0.92 7.38
N THR A 62 -6.70 0.17 7.31
CA THR A 62 -8.13 0.18 7.68
C THR A 62 -9.02 -0.51 6.66
N SER A 63 -8.60 -0.58 5.38
CA SER A 63 -9.33 -1.28 4.31
C SER A 63 -9.19 -2.81 4.37
N ARG A 64 -8.42 -3.34 5.31
CA ARG A 64 -8.13 -4.78 5.44
C ARG A 64 -9.06 -5.44 6.45
N ASN A 65 -9.06 -6.77 6.45
CA ASN A 65 -9.82 -7.55 7.41
C ASN A 65 -9.06 -7.83 8.72
N GLN A 66 -7.73 -7.81 8.70
CA GLN A 66 -6.91 -8.27 9.82
C GLN A 66 -5.72 -7.37 10.12
N LEU A 67 -5.46 -7.20 11.42
CA LEU A 67 -4.31 -6.45 11.93
C LEU A 67 -3.04 -7.30 11.81
N THR A 68 -2.23 -6.99 10.80
CA THR A 68 -0.97 -7.68 10.50
C THR A 68 0.12 -6.66 10.15
N ARG A 69 1.37 -7.13 10.08
CA ARG A 69 2.50 -6.34 9.54
C ARG A 69 2.17 -5.87 8.11
N LEU A 70 2.67 -4.70 7.74
CA LEU A 70 2.61 -4.18 6.37
C LEU A 70 4.01 -3.89 5.86
N ASP A 71 4.27 -4.28 4.61
CA ASP A 71 5.36 -3.72 3.81
C ASP A 71 4.69 -2.82 2.76
N VAL A 72 5.16 -1.58 2.63
CA VAL A 72 4.66 -0.62 1.63
C VAL A 72 5.77 -0.25 0.67
N LEU A 73 5.40 -0.16 -0.60
CA LEU A 73 6.25 0.33 -1.67
C LEU A 73 5.85 1.78 -1.99
N ILE A 74 6.83 2.61 -2.35
CA ILE A 74 6.63 4.00 -2.73
C ILE A 74 7.19 4.19 -4.13
N LEU A 75 6.36 4.47 -5.12
CA LEU A 75 6.82 4.76 -6.49
C LEU A 75 6.74 6.24 -6.76
N GLN A 76 7.76 6.79 -7.40
CA GLN A 76 7.66 8.15 -7.93
C GLN A 76 6.76 8.14 -9.18
N GLU A 77 5.83 9.09 -9.27
CA GLU A 77 4.88 9.19 -10.38
C GLU A 77 5.59 9.33 -11.74
N ASP A 78 6.69 10.09 -11.78
CA ASP A 78 7.50 10.28 -13.00
C ASP A 78 8.05 8.95 -13.53
N LYS A 79 8.57 8.06 -12.66
CA LYS A 79 9.09 6.73 -13.04
C LYS A 79 8.01 5.84 -13.64
N ILE A 80 6.78 5.98 -13.16
CA ILE A 80 5.62 5.26 -13.70
C ILE A 80 5.31 5.75 -15.11
N VAL A 81 5.20 7.08 -15.29
CA VAL A 81 4.89 7.70 -16.58
C VAL A 81 5.99 7.45 -17.62
N GLU A 82 7.26 7.57 -17.23
CA GLU A 82 8.43 7.25 -18.06
C GLU A 82 8.42 5.79 -18.56
N SER A 83 7.74 4.89 -17.83
CA SER A 83 7.62 3.47 -18.17
C SER A 83 6.36 3.15 -19.01
N ASN A 84 5.71 4.16 -19.60
CA ASN A 84 4.47 4.01 -20.39
C ASN A 84 3.30 3.38 -19.62
N LEU A 85 3.28 3.53 -18.30
CA LEU A 85 2.17 3.17 -17.45
C LEU A 85 1.24 4.36 -17.25
N GLU A 86 -0.06 4.09 -17.20
CA GLU A 86 -1.10 5.11 -17.13
C GLU A 86 -1.73 5.12 -15.73
N LEU A 87 -1.59 6.24 -15.02
CA LEU A 87 -2.25 6.50 -13.75
C LEU A 87 -3.51 7.34 -13.98
N VAL A 88 -4.63 6.89 -13.40
CA VAL A 88 -5.90 7.60 -13.43
C VAL A 88 -6.37 7.82 -12.01
N LEU A 89 -6.72 9.06 -11.67
CA LEU A 89 -7.38 9.40 -10.40
C LEU A 89 -8.76 8.73 -10.39
N SER A 90 -9.04 7.92 -9.39
CA SER A 90 -10.22 7.03 -9.33
C SER A 90 -10.82 6.96 -7.92
N PRO A 91 -11.28 8.10 -7.34
CA PRO A 91 -11.81 8.17 -5.99
C PRO A 91 -13.00 7.25 -5.75
N GLU A 92 -13.81 7.01 -6.79
CA GLU A 92 -14.97 6.13 -6.77
C GLU A 92 -14.63 4.66 -6.48
N THR A 93 -13.36 4.27 -6.62
CA THR A 93 -12.88 2.91 -6.30
C THR A 93 -12.02 2.87 -5.04
N GLY A 94 -11.72 4.03 -4.44
CA GLY A 94 -11.09 4.14 -3.13
C GLY A 94 -12.13 3.92 -2.04
N HIS A 95 -12.08 2.77 -1.38
CA HIS A 95 -13.01 2.42 -0.30
C HIS A 95 -12.24 2.18 1.00
N SER A 96 -11.60 3.22 1.50
CA SER A 96 -10.99 3.22 2.83
C SER A 96 -11.93 3.83 3.88
N PRO A 97 -11.99 3.25 5.09
CA PRO A 97 -12.58 3.90 6.26
C PRO A 97 -11.89 5.23 6.63
N TYR A 98 -10.69 5.52 6.11
CA TYR A 98 -10.13 6.86 6.11
C TYR A 98 -10.58 7.63 4.86
N THR A 99 -11.77 8.20 4.92
CA THR A 99 -12.49 8.73 3.75
C THR A 99 -11.77 9.85 3.02
N LEU A 100 -11.02 10.72 3.72
CA LEU A 100 -10.24 11.78 3.08
C LEU A 100 -9.19 11.24 2.10
N MET A 101 -8.66 10.04 2.35
CA MET A 101 -7.69 9.46 1.44
C MET A 101 -8.34 8.95 0.16
N ASN A 102 -9.64 8.64 0.14
CA ASN A 102 -10.36 8.17 -1.06
C ASN A 102 -10.20 9.14 -2.25
N GLU A 103 -10.19 10.45 -2.00
CA GLU A 103 -9.93 11.51 -3.00
C GLU A 103 -8.51 11.49 -3.59
N LYS A 104 -7.60 10.71 -3.01
CA LYS A 104 -6.23 10.47 -3.46
C LYS A 104 -6.03 9.05 -3.99
N HIS A 105 -7.10 8.31 -4.28
CA HIS A 105 -7.03 6.98 -4.85
C HIS A 105 -6.70 7.02 -6.34
N TYR A 106 -5.67 6.30 -6.76
CA TYR A 106 -5.31 6.15 -8.17
C TYR A 106 -5.33 4.69 -8.57
N ASN A 107 -5.67 4.44 -9.83
CA ASN A 107 -5.45 3.16 -10.47
C ASN A 107 -4.39 3.29 -11.57
N LEU A 108 -3.45 2.35 -11.59
CA LEU A 108 -2.82 1.96 -12.84
C LEU A 108 -3.86 1.24 -13.69
N VAL A 109 -4.07 1.70 -14.92
CA VAL A 109 -5.11 1.18 -15.81
C VAL A 109 -4.54 0.57 -17.08
N ASN A 110 -5.41 -0.11 -17.84
CA ASN A 110 -5.07 -0.72 -19.12
C ASN A 110 -3.87 -1.68 -19.00
N LEU A 111 -3.73 -2.36 -17.87
CA LEU A 111 -2.64 -3.30 -17.62
C LEU A 111 -2.80 -4.54 -18.49
N ASN A 112 -1.67 -5.02 -18.99
CA ASN A 112 -1.53 -6.27 -19.72
C ASN A 112 -0.23 -6.93 -19.31
N TYR A 113 0.08 -8.10 -19.88
CA TYR A 113 1.31 -8.83 -19.56
C TYR A 113 2.58 -7.98 -19.64
N ASN A 114 2.74 -7.20 -20.72
CA ASN A 114 3.93 -6.35 -20.92
C ASN A 114 4.02 -5.25 -19.86
N LYS A 115 2.91 -4.54 -19.60
CA LYS A 115 2.85 -3.48 -18.58
C LYS A 115 3.07 -4.00 -17.16
N LEU A 116 2.64 -5.23 -16.87
CA LEU A 116 2.98 -5.87 -15.59
C LEU A 116 4.48 -6.15 -15.50
N GLY A 117 5.13 -6.55 -16.61
CA GLY A 117 6.59 -6.64 -16.70
C GLY A 117 7.28 -5.30 -16.47
N ASP A 118 6.76 -4.21 -17.05
CA ASP A 118 7.28 -2.85 -16.87
C ASP A 118 7.18 -2.41 -15.40
N LEU A 119 6.00 -2.57 -14.80
CA LEU A 119 5.78 -2.26 -13.38
C LEU A 119 6.70 -3.08 -12.46
N SER A 120 6.91 -4.35 -12.79
CA SER A 120 7.77 -5.22 -11.98
C SER A 120 9.23 -4.75 -11.96
N ARG A 121 9.75 -4.20 -13.06
CA ARG A 121 11.10 -3.62 -13.09
C ARG A 121 11.21 -2.39 -12.17
N ILE A 122 10.15 -1.57 -12.11
CA ILE A 122 10.10 -0.45 -11.16
C ILE A 122 10.11 -0.99 -9.72
N ILE A 123 9.27 -1.98 -9.40
CA ILE A 123 9.20 -2.57 -8.04
C ILE A 123 10.54 -3.19 -7.64
N ILE A 124 11.21 -3.91 -8.53
CA ILE A 124 12.54 -4.47 -8.30
C ILE A 124 13.53 -3.37 -7.92
N SER A 125 13.58 -2.27 -8.67
CA SER A 125 14.49 -1.16 -8.38
C SER A 125 14.24 -0.53 -7.01
N VAL A 126 12.98 -0.56 -6.52
CA VAL A 126 12.60 -0.10 -5.18
C VAL A 126 13.02 -1.09 -4.10
N VAL A 127 12.87 -2.39 -4.35
CA VAL A 127 13.27 -3.44 -3.39
C VAL A 127 14.79 -3.47 -3.19
N GLU A 128 15.55 -3.20 -4.25
CA GLU A 128 17.02 -3.07 -4.19
C GLU A 128 17.46 -1.77 -3.50
N ASN A 129 16.60 -0.75 -3.48
CA ASN A 129 16.86 0.53 -2.86
C ASN A 129 16.01 0.69 -1.58
N ASP A 130 16.43 0.01 -0.51
CA ASP A 130 15.73 -0.09 0.78
C ASP A 130 15.14 1.23 1.33
N GLY A 131 15.67 2.39 0.96
CA GLY A 131 15.13 3.70 1.37
C GLY A 131 13.78 4.09 0.74
N VAL A 132 13.30 3.35 -0.27
CA VAL A 132 12.08 3.65 -1.04
C VAL A 132 10.92 2.70 -0.70
N SER A 133 11.17 1.68 0.13
CA SER A 133 10.13 0.84 0.74
C SER A 133 10.16 0.98 2.26
N HIS A 134 9.04 0.71 2.93
CA HIS A 134 8.98 0.80 4.39
C HIS A 134 8.24 -0.40 4.99
N ARG A 135 8.77 -0.93 6.09
CA ARG A 135 8.16 -2.02 6.85
C ARG A 135 7.58 -1.49 8.15
N TYR A 136 6.27 -1.70 8.33
CA TYR A 136 5.55 -1.41 9.55
C TYR A 136 5.21 -2.71 10.30
N THR A 137 5.73 -2.85 11.50
CA THR A 137 5.36 -3.95 12.41
C THR A 137 3.87 -3.91 12.74
N LYS A 138 3.33 -5.06 13.19
CA LYS A 138 1.93 -5.14 13.65
C LYS A 138 1.63 -4.12 14.76
N GLN A 139 2.60 -3.83 15.63
CA GLN A 139 2.44 -2.83 16.70
C GLN A 139 2.36 -1.41 16.14
N GLN A 140 3.23 -1.04 15.19
CA GLN A 140 3.17 0.26 14.53
C GLN A 140 1.86 0.46 13.77
N ILE A 141 1.38 -0.54 13.03
CA ILE A 141 0.07 -0.46 12.36
C ILE A 141 -1.06 -0.28 13.36
N ARG A 142 -1.01 -0.97 14.50
CA ARG A 142 -1.99 -0.78 15.57
C ARG A 142 -1.98 0.64 16.11
N GLU A 143 -0.79 1.23 16.30
CA GLU A 143 -0.62 2.61 16.78
C GLU A 143 -1.09 3.65 15.77
N ILE A 144 -0.85 3.42 14.46
CA ILE A 144 -1.35 4.27 13.37
C ILE A 144 -2.88 4.25 13.34
N ILE A 145 -3.51 3.06 13.38
CA ILE A 145 -4.97 2.93 13.41
C ILE A 145 -5.55 3.58 14.67
N TYR A 146 -4.94 3.35 15.84
CA TYR A 146 -5.36 3.97 17.09
C TYR A 146 -5.29 5.51 17.02
N SER A 147 -4.17 6.06 16.56
CA SER A 147 -3.99 7.51 16.44
C SER A 147 -4.97 8.12 15.42
N GLY A 148 -5.21 7.43 14.30
CA GLY A 148 -6.23 7.82 13.32
C GLY A 148 -7.64 7.83 13.92
N HIS A 149 -8.00 6.83 14.72
CA HIS A 149 -9.30 6.79 15.41
C HIS A 149 -9.43 7.92 16.44
N MET A 150 -8.42 8.10 17.30
CA MET A 150 -8.44 9.15 18.33
C MET A 150 -8.47 10.57 17.74
N SER A 151 -7.94 10.76 16.54
CA SER A 151 -7.97 12.04 15.81
C SER A 151 -9.22 12.23 14.94
N GLY A 152 -10.15 11.26 14.93
CA GLY A 152 -11.38 11.33 14.15
C GLY A 152 -11.16 11.20 12.63
N LYS A 153 -10.03 10.61 12.19
CA LYS A 153 -9.73 10.39 10.77
C LYS A 153 -10.44 9.15 10.19
N ILE A 154 -10.92 8.23 11.04
CA ILE A 154 -11.43 6.93 10.61
C ILE A 154 -12.91 6.82 10.94
N GLU A 155 -13.70 6.43 9.95
CA GLU A 155 -15.06 5.95 10.15
C GLU A 155 -15.03 4.53 10.72
N PHE A 156 -15.04 4.42 12.05
CA PHE A 156 -14.82 3.14 12.76
C PHE A 156 -15.79 2.03 12.32
N ASP A 157 -17.05 2.38 12.08
CA ASP A 157 -18.10 1.44 11.71
C ASP A 157 -17.94 0.89 10.29
N GLU A 158 -17.15 1.57 9.42
CA GLU A 158 -16.82 1.09 8.08
C GLU A 158 -15.63 0.12 8.06
N MET A 159 -14.88 0.02 9.16
CA MET A 159 -13.80 -0.95 9.28
C MET A 159 -14.33 -2.38 9.36
N HIS A 160 -13.54 -3.35 8.94
CA HIS A 160 -13.88 -4.76 9.13
C HIS A 160 -14.02 -5.11 10.63
N GLU A 161 -15.01 -5.95 10.99
CA GLU A 161 -15.34 -6.27 12.39
C GLU A 161 -14.15 -6.78 13.21
N ASP A 162 -13.28 -7.58 12.60
CA ASP A 162 -12.09 -8.11 13.30
C ASP A 162 -11.09 -7.02 13.65
N LEU A 163 -10.95 -5.99 12.79
CA LEU A 163 -10.13 -4.83 13.11
C LEU A 163 -10.77 -3.98 14.21
N GLN A 164 -12.10 -3.79 14.15
CA GLN A 164 -12.84 -3.08 15.21
C GLN A 164 -12.60 -3.75 16.57
N LYS A 165 -12.74 -5.08 16.65
CA LYS A 165 -12.49 -5.86 17.88
C LYS A 165 -11.06 -5.71 18.39
N GLU A 166 -10.06 -5.78 17.50
CA GLU A 166 -8.65 -5.59 17.87
C GLU A 166 -8.37 -4.17 18.39
N LEU A 167 -8.93 -3.15 17.74
CA LEU A 167 -8.75 -1.76 18.15
C LEU A 167 -9.42 -1.48 19.50
N THR A 168 -10.65 -1.95 19.72
CA THR A 168 -11.36 -1.79 21.00
C THR A 168 -10.58 -2.41 22.16
N LYS A 169 -10.04 -3.62 21.99
CA LYS A 169 -9.16 -4.24 23.01
C LYS A 169 -7.92 -3.37 23.29
N PHE A 170 -7.33 -2.78 22.26
CA PHE A 170 -6.16 -1.93 22.42
C PHE A 170 -6.50 -0.63 23.17
N ILE A 171 -7.59 0.03 22.82
CA ILE A 171 -8.09 1.23 23.51
C ILE A 171 -8.28 0.93 25.01
N LEU A 172 -8.98 -0.16 25.35
CA LEU A 172 -9.20 -0.56 26.74
C LEU A 172 -7.88 -0.80 27.50
N SER A 173 -6.90 -1.43 26.86
CA SER A 173 -5.60 -1.66 27.50
C SER A 173 -4.81 -0.37 27.75
N LYS A 174 -5.02 0.69 26.94
CA LYS A 174 -4.40 2.01 27.14
C LYS A 174 -5.10 2.81 28.23
N SER A 175 -6.42 2.71 28.38
CA SER A 175 -7.16 3.39 29.45
C SER A 175 -6.85 2.88 30.86
N HIS A 176 -6.37 1.63 30.99
CA HIS A 176 -5.92 1.07 32.27
C HIS A 176 -4.49 1.47 32.67
N LEU A 177 -3.76 2.17 31.80
CA LEU A 177 -2.39 2.63 32.03
C LEU A 177 -2.30 4.14 32.36
N GLN A 178 -3.44 4.84 32.37
CA GLN A 178 -3.59 6.25 32.80
C GLN A 178 -4.21 6.31 34.18
#